data_AF-A0A0Q4JP31-F1
#
_entry.id   AF-A0A0Q4JP31-F1
#
_cell.length_a   1.000
_cell.length_b   1.000
_cell.length_c   1.000
_cell.angle_alpha   90.00
_cell.angle_beta   90.00
_cell.angle_gamma   90.00
#
_symmetry.space_group_name_H-M   'P 1'
#
loop_
_entity.id
_entity.type
_entity.pdbx_description
1 polymer ?
#
loop_
_entity_poly.entity_id
_entity_poly.type
_entity_poly.pdbx_seq_one_letter_code
_entity_poly.pdbx_strand_id
1 'polypeptide(L)'
;MRNEGGFIAERRPGERGLAHLIEHVAFHSPTVAAPDDYDHLKRIGLPLTLPAPNAEHVAFHSPTVAAPDDYDHLKRIGLPLTLPAPNAGSTSWRETNYYLLTRTTAPSDIDVLLSLFRDAATGMTLRADAIDTSRGEVMREMAEKRLGNDIYASYIAAIAPGSPNDIINAQNSDDVPVASIDTIRGLYQRLYRPVNMMIVIVGNVKPNEMRTLIEKRFGDWKPERPDARRAPFPMFDRGRIQPISFSALPQGRRTALMTVVLPTPALPPSVSQRFSRTARPGRSECS
;
A
#
# COMPACT_ATOMS: atom_id res chain seq x y z
N MET A 1 6.28 -3.01 3.85
CA MET A 1 6.00 -1.59 4.11
C MET A 1 4.53 -1.31 3.85
N ARG A 2 3.85 -0.59 4.75
CA ARG A 2 2.48 -0.09 4.56
C ARG A 2 2.52 1.42 4.41
N ASN A 3 1.87 1.93 3.36
CA ASN A 3 1.60 3.33 3.13
C ASN A 3 0.10 3.61 3.31
N GLU A 4 -0.26 4.42 4.29
CA GLU A 4 -1.63 4.82 4.52
C GLU A 4 -2.05 5.95 3.57
N GLY A 5 -2.97 5.62 2.66
CA GLY A 5 -3.37 6.47 1.55
C GLY A 5 -3.47 5.68 0.25
N GLY A 6 -4.55 4.90 0.14
CA GLY A 6 -4.94 4.24 -1.11
C GLY A 6 -5.93 5.08 -1.90
N PHE A 7 -6.93 4.44 -2.51
CA PHE A 7 -7.92 5.12 -3.36
C PHE A 7 -8.67 6.28 -2.69
N ILE A 8 -8.87 6.26 -1.36
CA ILE A 8 -9.50 7.35 -0.61
C ILE A 8 -8.73 8.70 -0.68
N ALA A 9 -7.46 8.65 -1.06
CA ALA A 9 -6.59 9.82 -1.11
C ALA A 9 -6.56 10.50 -2.50
N GLU A 10 -7.18 9.87 -3.50
CA GLU A 10 -7.33 10.36 -4.89
C GLU A 10 -8.47 11.38 -4.96
N ARG A 11 -8.26 12.55 -4.36
CA ARG A 11 -9.30 13.56 -4.15
C ARG A 11 -9.36 14.61 -5.24
N ARG A 12 -8.33 14.70 -6.09
CA ARG A 12 -8.29 15.71 -7.16
C ARG A 12 -8.77 15.09 -8.48
N PRO A 13 -9.34 15.90 -9.39
CA PRO A 13 -9.65 15.44 -10.74
C PRO A 13 -8.41 14.86 -11.43
N GLY A 14 -8.56 13.75 -12.15
CA GLY A 14 -7.45 13.11 -12.86
C GLY A 14 -6.59 12.18 -12.02
N GLU A 15 -6.93 11.94 -10.74
CA GLU A 15 -6.15 11.08 -9.84
C GLU A 15 -6.68 9.66 -9.67
N ARG A 16 -7.83 9.32 -10.24
CA ARG A 16 -8.49 8.05 -9.94
C ARG A 16 -7.65 6.88 -10.46
N GLY A 17 -7.40 5.89 -9.60
CA GLY A 17 -6.59 4.73 -9.91
C GLY A 17 -5.08 4.98 -9.87
N LEU A 18 -4.63 6.22 -9.62
CA LEU A 18 -3.20 6.53 -9.62
C LEU A 18 -2.46 6.00 -8.39
N ALA A 19 -3.11 5.75 -7.26
CA ALA A 19 -2.46 5.09 -6.12
C ALA A 19 -2.02 3.66 -6.50
N HIS A 20 -2.84 2.96 -7.29
CA HIS A 20 -2.48 1.64 -7.84
C HIS A 20 -1.40 1.76 -8.92
N LEU A 21 -1.48 2.76 -9.81
CA LEU A 21 -0.42 3.02 -10.78
C LEU A 21 0.93 3.28 -10.11
N ILE A 22 0.98 4.12 -9.08
CA ILE A 22 2.21 4.43 -8.33
C ILE A 22 2.77 3.16 -7.66
N GLU A 23 1.90 2.26 -7.22
CA GLU A 23 2.31 0.97 -6.69
C GLU A 23 3.05 0.12 -7.73
N HIS A 24 2.50 -0.03 -8.94
CA HIS A 24 3.20 -0.68 -10.07
C HIS A 24 4.51 0.02 -10.44
N VAL A 25 4.51 1.35 -10.46
CA VAL A 25 5.70 2.14 -10.80
C VAL A 25 6.82 1.89 -9.80
N ALA A 26 6.54 1.56 -8.53
CA ALA A 26 7.58 1.22 -7.57
C ALA A 26 8.38 -0.06 -7.90
N PHE A 27 7.83 -0.94 -8.74
CA PHE A 27 8.53 -2.14 -9.22
C PHE A 27 9.31 -1.90 -10.52
N HIS A 28 8.93 -0.87 -11.28
CA HIS A 28 9.52 -0.55 -12.58
C HIS A 28 10.45 0.66 -12.57
N SER A 29 10.27 1.57 -11.61
CA SER A 29 10.98 2.84 -11.57
C SER A 29 12.33 2.64 -10.90
N PRO A 30 13.43 2.98 -11.59
CA PRO A 30 14.70 3.20 -10.92
C PRO A 30 14.57 4.35 -9.93
N THR A 31 15.44 4.36 -8.93
CA THR A 31 15.44 5.39 -7.89
C THR A 31 16.45 6.49 -8.21
N VAL A 32 16.34 7.64 -7.54
CA VAL A 32 17.28 8.78 -7.71
C VAL A 32 18.72 8.31 -7.44
N ALA A 33 18.89 7.35 -6.55
CA ALA A 33 20.17 6.77 -6.24
C ALA A 33 20.63 5.76 -7.31
N ALA A 34 19.82 5.37 -8.29
CA ALA A 34 20.00 4.14 -9.06
C ALA A 34 19.32 4.21 -10.47
N PRO A 35 19.77 5.09 -11.39
CA PRO A 35 18.99 5.45 -12.58
C PRO A 35 18.92 4.41 -13.73
N ASP A 36 19.80 3.39 -13.77
CA ASP A 36 20.05 2.51 -14.94
C ASP A 36 19.75 1.01 -14.74
N ASP A 37 19.00 0.66 -13.70
CA ASP A 37 18.99 -0.70 -13.14
C ASP A 37 18.16 -1.72 -13.90
N TYR A 38 17.04 -1.27 -14.44
CA TYR A 38 16.15 -2.10 -15.27
C TYR A 38 16.86 -2.60 -16.53
N ASP A 39 17.67 -1.75 -17.16
CA ASP A 39 18.44 -2.08 -18.36
C ASP A 39 19.69 -2.92 -18.06
N HIS A 40 20.23 -2.83 -16.84
CA HIS A 40 21.33 -3.66 -16.36
C HIS A 40 20.89 -5.12 -16.10
N LEU A 41 19.74 -5.32 -15.45
CA LEU A 41 19.20 -6.65 -15.12
C LEU A 41 18.76 -7.47 -16.35
N LYS A 42 18.22 -6.81 -17.38
CA LYS A 42 17.92 -7.45 -18.68
C LYS A 42 19.18 -7.94 -19.40
N ARG A 43 20.28 -7.19 -19.29
CA ARG A 43 21.54 -7.45 -20.03
C ARG A 43 22.31 -8.66 -19.51
N ILE A 44 22.10 -9.03 -18.25
CA ILE A 44 22.87 -10.06 -17.52
C ILE A 44 22.13 -11.40 -17.34
N GLY A 45 20.95 -11.56 -17.94
CA GLY A 45 20.36 -12.87 -18.23
C GLY A 45 19.87 -13.71 -17.04
N LEU A 46 19.32 -13.09 -15.99
CA LEU A 46 18.75 -13.86 -14.87
C LEU A 46 17.45 -14.58 -15.27
N PRO A 47 17.30 -15.89 -14.98
CA PRO A 47 16.00 -16.54 -15.04
C PRO A 47 15.16 -16.12 -13.83
N LEU A 48 14.25 -15.17 -14.03
CA LEU A 48 13.18 -14.86 -13.07
C LEU A 48 12.15 -15.99 -13.11
N THR A 49 12.22 -16.92 -12.14
CA THR A 49 11.19 -17.95 -12.02
C THR A 49 9.97 -17.36 -11.31
N LEU A 50 9.00 -16.93 -12.10
CA LEU A 50 7.67 -16.51 -11.62
C LEU A 50 6.88 -17.77 -11.27
N PRO A 51 6.45 -17.97 -10.01
CA PRO A 51 5.66 -19.15 -9.65
C PRO A 51 4.24 -19.14 -10.25
N ALA A 52 3.82 -18.04 -10.90
CA ALA A 52 2.56 -17.96 -11.63
C ALA A 52 2.69 -17.06 -12.87
N PRO A 53 1.98 -17.36 -13.98
CA PRO A 53 1.88 -16.47 -15.14
C PRO A 53 1.22 -15.11 -14.83
N ASN A 54 0.67 -14.93 -13.62
CA ASN A 54 0.02 -13.72 -13.12
C ASN A 54 0.67 -13.22 -11.81
N ALA A 55 1.94 -13.52 -11.57
CA ALA A 55 2.67 -12.91 -10.45
C ALA A 55 2.91 -11.43 -10.81
N GLU A 56 1.92 -10.58 -10.52
CA GLU A 56 1.77 -9.22 -11.05
C GLU A 56 2.83 -8.23 -10.55
N HIS A 57 3.66 -8.61 -9.59
CA HIS A 57 4.67 -7.71 -9.04
C HIS A 57 5.93 -8.49 -8.72
N VAL A 58 6.98 -8.34 -9.55
CA VAL A 58 8.34 -8.77 -9.18
C VAL A 58 9.23 -7.57 -8.92
N ALA A 59 9.99 -7.71 -7.81
CA ALA A 59 10.57 -6.70 -6.95
C ALA A 59 11.51 -5.67 -7.60
N PHE A 60 11.43 -4.45 -7.05
CA PHE A 60 12.52 -3.49 -6.79
C PHE A 60 13.82 -3.77 -7.53
N HIS A 61 13.86 -3.31 -8.77
CA HIS A 61 15.02 -3.42 -9.63
C HIS A 61 15.95 -2.23 -9.40
N SER A 62 16.81 -2.28 -8.36
CA SER A 62 17.90 -1.30 -8.21
C SER A 62 19.17 -1.76 -7.48
N PRO A 63 20.38 -1.60 -8.07
CA PRO A 63 21.60 -1.24 -7.35
C PRO A 63 21.83 0.28 -7.31
N THR A 64 21.96 0.85 -6.11
CA THR A 64 22.20 2.30 -5.93
C THR A 64 23.68 2.68 -6.09
N VAL A 65 23.97 3.93 -6.49
CA VAL A 65 25.29 4.59 -6.43
C VAL A 65 25.86 4.58 -5.00
N ALA A 66 25.01 4.47 -3.99
CA ALA A 66 25.39 4.34 -2.58
C ALA A 66 25.56 2.87 -2.10
N ALA A 67 25.22 1.88 -2.93
CA ALA A 67 25.32 0.44 -2.64
C ALA A 67 25.60 -0.34 -3.94
N PRO A 68 26.82 -0.23 -4.51
CA PRO A 68 27.17 -0.85 -5.78
C PRO A 68 27.16 -2.40 -5.79
N ASP A 69 26.97 -3.06 -4.63
CA ASP A 69 27.07 -4.51 -4.46
C ASP A 69 25.73 -5.24 -4.19
N ASP A 70 24.60 -4.53 -4.19
CA ASP A 70 23.30 -5.12 -3.80
C ASP A 70 22.88 -6.29 -4.72
N TYR A 71 23.29 -6.29 -5.97
CA TYR A 71 22.97 -7.35 -6.94
C TYR A 71 23.64 -8.70 -6.62
N ASP A 72 24.96 -8.72 -6.39
CA ASP A 72 25.68 -9.94 -6.00
C ASP A 72 25.30 -10.38 -4.59
N HIS A 73 24.92 -9.42 -3.74
CA HIS A 73 24.38 -9.67 -2.42
C HIS A 73 23.00 -10.35 -2.49
N LEU A 74 22.06 -9.87 -3.31
CA LEU A 74 20.74 -10.48 -3.53
C LEU A 74 20.83 -11.89 -4.12
N LYS A 75 21.82 -12.16 -5.00
CA LYS A 75 22.16 -13.51 -5.45
C LYS A 75 22.68 -14.39 -4.32
N ARG A 76 23.56 -13.87 -3.46
CA ARG A 76 24.18 -14.58 -2.33
C ARG A 76 23.20 -14.89 -1.20
N ILE A 77 22.23 -14.02 -0.95
CA ILE A 77 21.13 -14.22 0.01
C ILE A 77 20.31 -15.47 -0.36
N GLY A 78 20.35 -15.88 -1.63
CA GLY A 78 19.74 -17.09 -2.12
C GLY A 78 18.26 -16.89 -2.44
N LEU A 79 17.92 -17.19 -3.69
CA LEU A 79 16.53 -17.46 -4.05
C LEU A 79 15.99 -18.61 -3.17
N PRO A 80 14.72 -18.51 -2.73
CA PRO A 80 13.75 -17.57 -3.22
C PRO A 80 13.58 -16.40 -2.24
N LEU A 81 13.93 -15.20 -2.70
CA LEU A 81 13.12 -14.03 -2.37
C LEU A 81 11.75 -14.28 -3.01
N THR A 82 10.91 -15.07 -2.34
CA THR A 82 9.56 -15.31 -2.83
C THR A 82 8.78 -14.05 -2.52
N LEU A 83 8.26 -13.37 -3.51
CA LEU A 83 7.21 -12.39 -3.25
C LEU A 83 5.97 -13.21 -2.95
N PRO A 84 5.30 -13.00 -1.80
CA PRO A 84 4.19 -13.86 -1.41
C PRO A 84 3.15 -13.80 -2.54
N ALA A 85 3.03 -14.90 -3.28
CA ALA A 85 2.05 -15.00 -4.33
C ALA A 85 0.65 -14.83 -3.71
N PRO A 86 -0.27 -14.12 -4.38
CA PRO A 86 -0.14 -13.66 -5.76
C PRO A 86 0.57 -12.30 -5.97
N ASN A 87 0.90 -11.52 -4.93
CA ASN A 87 1.21 -10.09 -5.09
C ASN A 87 2.37 -9.61 -4.17
N ALA A 88 3.39 -8.97 -4.75
CA ALA A 88 4.42 -8.25 -3.99
C ALA A 88 3.95 -6.89 -3.48
N GLY A 89 2.83 -6.39 -3.99
CA GLY A 89 2.17 -5.23 -3.45
C GLY A 89 0.67 -5.31 -3.62
N SER A 90 -0.04 -4.38 -2.99
CA SER A 90 -1.49 -4.26 -3.13
C SER A 90 -1.91 -2.85 -2.84
N THR A 91 -2.88 -2.35 -3.61
CA THR A 91 -3.56 -1.09 -3.29
C THR A 91 -5.02 -1.37 -2.98
N SER A 92 -5.43 -0.92 -1.80
CA SER A 92 -6.81 -0.99 -1.34
C SER A 92 -7.39 0.42 -1.21
N TRP A 93 -8.64 0.50 -0.75
CA TRP A 93 -9.27 1.78 -0.45
C TRP A 93 -8.46 2.63 0.55
N ARG A 94 -7.80 2.01 1.54
CA ARG A 94 -7.13 2.72 2.65
C ARG A 94 -5.63 2.86 2.50
N GLU A 95 -4.99 1.93 1.82
CA GLU A 95 -3.56 1.73 1.92
C GLU A 95 -2.99 1.07 0.68
N THR A 96 -1.71 1.37 0.47
CA THR A 96 -0.84 0.68 -0.47
C THR A 96 0.22 -0.07 0.32
N ASN A 97 0.31 -1.37 0.12
CA ASN A 97 1.22 -2.24 0.84
C ASN A 97 2.26 -2.83 -0.11
N TYR A 98 3.47 -3.01 0.39
CA TYR A 98 4.58 -3.67 -0.28
C TYR A 98 5.12 -4.78 0.62
N TYR A 99 5.32 -5.97 0.07
CA TYR A 99 5.71 -7.17 0.79
C TYR A 99 7.01 -7.72 0.22
N LEU A 100 7.91 -8.11 1.13
CA LEU A 100 9.11 -8.87 0.82
C LEU A 100 9.13 -10.06 1.78
N LEU A 101 9.35 -11.26 1.25
CA LEU A 101 9.60 -12.45 2.05
C LEU A 101 10.98 -13.00 1.65
N THR A 102 11.78 -13.30 2.68
CA THR A 102 13.14 -13.80 2.54
C THR A 102 13.41 -14.94 3.51
N ARG A 103 14.42 -15.75 3.22
CA ARG A 103 14.87 -16.85 4.10
C ARG A 103 16.01 -16.45 5.04
N THR A 104 16.69 -15.35 4.75
CA THR A 104 17.77 -14.84 5.62
C THR A 104 17.20 -14.06 6.81
N THR A 105 17.92 -14.11 7.92
CA THR A 105 17.71 -13.25 9.08
C THR A 105 18.96 -12.43 9.42
N ALA A 106 19.97 -12.46 8.54
CA ALA A 106 21.21 -11.71 8.72
C ALA A 106 20.94 -10.19 8.65
N PRO A 107 21.43 -9.40 9.62
CA PRO A 107 21.18 -7.95 9.65
C PRO A 107 21.63 -7.20 8.39
N SER A 108 22.73 -7.61 7.76
CA SER A 108 23.22 -7.01 6.50
C SER A 108 22.20 -7.12 5.38
N ASP A 109 21.56 -8.28 5.29
CA ASP A 109 20.64 -8.59 4.20
C ASP A 109 19.31 -7.88 4.43
N ILE A 110 18.85 -7.81 5.69
CA ILE A 110 17.66 -7.03 6.06
C ILE A 110 17.88 -5.53 5.83
N ASP A 111 19.10 -5.02 6.05
CA ASP A 111 19.45 -3.62 5.77
C ASP A 111 19.31 -3.28 4.28
N VAL A 112 19.66 -4.21 3.38
CA VAL A 112 19.42 -4.09 1.93
C VAL A 112 17.92 -4.13 1.62
N LEU A 113 17.14 -5.05 2.19
CA LEU A 113 15.69 -5.06 1.95
C LEU A 113 14.99 -3.79 2.45
N LEU A 114 15.47 -3.20 3.55
CA LEU A 114 14.99 -1.92 4.05
C LEU A 114 15.39 -0.74 3.14
N SER A 115 16.53 -0.81 2.44
CA SER A 115 16.91 0.21 1.44
C SER A 115 15.92 0.23 0.28
N LEU A 116 15.46 -0.93 -0.21
CA LEU A 116 14.46 -1.02 -1.28
C LEU A 116 13.15 -0.34 -0.89
N PHE A 117 12.66 -0.55 0.34
CA PHE A 117 11.47 0.15 0.84
C PHE A 117 11.71 1.66 1.01
N ARG A 118 12.91 2.07 1.43
CA ARG A 118 13.28 3.49 1.56
C ARG A 118 13.27 4.20 0.20
N ASP A 119 13.78 3.51 -0.80
CA ASP A 119 13.84 3.93 -2.19
C ASP A 119 12.45 4.06 -2.82
N ALA A 120 11.57 3.07 -2.62
CA ALA A 120 10.16 3.19 -2.97
C ALA A 120 9.51 4.41 -2.30
N ALA A 121 9.86 4.65 -1.04
CA ALA A 121 9.27 5.68 -0.21
C ALA A 121 9.69 7.11 -0.56
N THR A 122 10.87 7.31 -1.14
CA THR A 122 11.42 8.66 -1.36
C THR A 122 12.13 8.88 -2.68
N GLY A 123 12.58 7.81 -3.32
CA GLY A 123 13.53 7.87 -4.43
C GLY A 123 12.91 7.63 -5.79
N MET A 124 11.60 7.41 -5.95
CA MET A 124 11.06 7.08 -7.27
C MET A 124 11.27 8.23 -8.27
N THR A 125 12.00 7.95 -9.35
CA THR A 125 12.28 8.94 -10.42
C THR A 125 11.07 9.21 -11.30
N LEU A 126 10.11 8.27 -11.34
CA LEU A 126 8.91 8.34 -12.18
C LEU A 126 9.27 8.53 -13.65
N ARG A 127 10.26 7.76 -14.15
CA ARG A 127 10.63 7.76 -15.57
C ARG A 127 9.44 7.43 -16.46
N ALA A 128 9.42 8.02 -17.65
CA ALA A 128 8.32 7.86 -18.61
C ALA A 128 8.09 6.40 -19.02
N ASP A 129 9.14 5.64 -19.29
CA ASP A 129 9.05 4.23 -19.70
C ASP A 129 8.53 3.30 -18.61
N ALA A 130 8.93 3.54 -17.35
CA ALA A 130 8.37 2.84 -16.18
C ALA A 130 6.87 3.11 -16.04
N ILE A 131 6.45 4.37 -16.18
CA ILE A 131 5.03 4.75 -16.14
C ILE A 131 4.24 4.11 -17.27
N ASP A 132 4.76 4.14 -18.50
CA ASP A 132 4.05 3.60 -19.66
C ASP A 132 3.89 2.08 -19.57
N THR A 133 4.90 1.38 -19.04
CA THR A 133 4.82 -0.05 -18.74
C THR A 133 3.76 -0.34 -17.68
N SER A 134 3.83 0.37 -16.54
CA SER A 134 2.87 0.22 -15.44
C SER A 134 1.44 0.58 -15.85
N ARG A 135 1.24 1.58 -16.72
CA ARG A 135 -0.09 1.89 -17.29
C ARG A 135 -0.65 0.69 -18.05
N GLY A 136 0.14 0.10 -18.94
CA GLY A 136 -0.28 -1.05 -19.73
C GLY A 136 -0.71 -2.24 -18.86
N GLU A 137 0.01 -2.51 -17.76
CA GLU A 137 -0.33 -3.55 -16.79
C GLU A 137 -1.61 -3.24 -16.03
N VAL A 138 -1.68 -2.07 -15.38
CA VAL A 138 -2.84 -1.65 -14.60
C VAL A 138 -4.10 -1.63 -15.46
N MET A 139 -4.00 -1.15 -16.70
CA MET A 139 -5.14 -1.14 -17.63
C MET A 139 -5.64 -2.55 -17.97
N ARG A 140 -4.75 -3.53 -18.14
CA ARG A 140 -5.14 -4.94 -18.36
C ARG A 140 -5.85 -5.50 -17.14
N GLU A 141 -5.29 -5.30 -15.94
CA GLU A 141 -5.93 -5.76 -14.71
C GLU A 141 -7.30 -5.12 -14.47
N MET A 142 -7.40 -3.81 -14.68
CA MET A 142 -8.68 -3.09 -14.58
C MET A 142 -9.68 -3.64 -15.58
N ALA A 143 -9.28 -3.90 -16.83
CA ALA A 143 -10.16 -4.47 -17.84
C ALA A 143 -10.68 -5.86 -17.46
N GLU A 144 -9.82 -6.73 -16.91
CA GLU A 144 -10.21 -8.07 -16.44
C GLU A 144 -11.19 -8.02 -15.26
N LYS A 145 -10.98 -7.07 -14.34
CA LYS A 145 -11.76 -6.94 -13.10
C LYS A 145 -12.99 -6.05 -13.27
N ARG A 146 -13.13 -5.30 -14.39
CA ARG A 146 -14.11 -4.22 -14.58
C ARG A 146 -15.55 -4.61 -14.24
N LEU A 147 -16.05 -5.67 -14.86
CA LEU A 147 -17.42 -6.13 -14.63
C LEU A 147 -17.62 -6.61 -13.17
N GLY A 148 -16.63 -7.29 -12.60
CA GLY A 148 -16.67 -7.72 -11.20
C GLY A 148 -16.70 -6.55 -10.23
N ASN A 149 -15.93 -5.51 -10.52
CA ASN A 149 -15.90 -4.26 -9.78
C ASN A 149 -17.26 -3.53 -9.84
N ASP A 150 -17.89 -3.46 -11.02
CA ASP A 150 -19.22 -2.85 -11.19
C ASP A 150 -20.31 -3.63 -10.43
N ILE A 151 -20.23 -4.97 -10.45
CA ILE A 151 -21.10 -5.85 -9.64
C ILE A 151 -20.92 -5.58 -8.16
N TYR A 152 -19.66 -5.53 -7.70
CA TYR A 152 -19.34 -5.29 -6.30
C TYR A 152 -19.80 -3.90 -5.84
N ALA A 153 -19.57 -2.85 -6.64
CA ALA A 153 -20.02 -1.49 -6.35
C ALA A 153 -21.54 -1.41 -6.20
N SER A 154 -22.26 -1.96 -7.18
CA SER A 154 -23.73 -1.97 -7.19
C SER A 154 -24.31 -2.74 -6.01
N TYR A 155 -23.62 -3.80 -5.60
CA TYR A 155 -23.96 -4.58 -4.42
C TYR A 155 -23.73 -3.79 -3.12
N ILE A 156 -22.56 -3.17 -2.93
CA ILE A 156 -22.27 -2.37 -1.73
C ILE A 156 -23.17 -1.14 -1.63
N ALA A 157 -23.45 -0.47 -2.75
CA ALA A 157 -24.37 0.66 -2.81
C ALA A 157 -25.79 0.29 -2.39
N ALA A 158 -26.25 -0.92 -2.69
CA ALA A 158 -27.57 -1.39 -2.26
C ALA A 158 -27.63 -1.65 -0.75
N ILE A 159 -26.60 -2.28 -0.16
CA ILE A 159 -26.64 -2.71 1.25
C ILE A 159 -26.15 -1.62 2.23
N ALA A 160 -25.25 -0.74 1.78
CA ALA A 160 -24.56 0.24 2.62
C ALA A 160 -24.28 1.54 1.84
N PRO A 161 -25.33 2.26 1.43
CA PRO A 161 -25.18 3.52 0.70
C PRO A 161 -24.50 4.59 1.57
N GLY A 162 -23.61 5.35 0.95
CA GLY A 162 -22.69 6.30 1.59
C GLY A 162 -21.46 5.65 2.21
N SER A 163 -21.29 4.33 2.09
CA SER A 163 -20.10 3.67 2.63
C SER A 163 -18.85 3.99 1.79
N PRO A 164 -17.66 3.95 2.40
CA PRO A 164 -16.38 4.02 1.70
C PRO A 164 -16.23 3.33 0.34
N ASN A 165 -16.92 2.20 0.15
CA ASN A 165 -16.76 1.29 -0.98
C ASN A 165 -18.05 1.18 -1.81
N ASP A 166 -19.03 2.06 -1.60
CA ASP A 166 -20.27 2.09 -2.39
C ASP A 166 -20.06 2.65 -3.80
N ILE A 167 -18.87 3.21 -4.06
CA ILE A 167 -18.41 3.69 -5.36
C ILE A 167 -17.07 3.02 -5.69
N ILE A 168 -16.99 2.36 -6.84
CA ILE A 168 -15.75 1.89 -7.45
C ILE A 168 -15.40 2.83 -8.61
N ASN A 169 -14.60 3.85 -8.32
CA ASN A 169 -14.19 4.87 -9.30
C ASN A 169 -12.71 4.80 -9.67
N ALA A 170 -11.87 4.29 -8.78
CA ALA A 170 -10.44 4.18 -8.98
C ALA A 170 -10.07 2.88 -9.73
N GLN A 171 -10.72 1.77 -9.39
CA GLN A 171 -10.42 0.45 -9.96
C GLN A 171 -10.95 0.27 -11.39
N ASN A 172 -11.85 1.16 -11.83
CA ASN A 172 -12.40 1.24 -13.18
C ASN A 172 -12.14 2.62 -13.80
N SER A 173 -11.03 3.26 -13.42
CA SER A 173 -10.73 4.65 -13.77
C SER A 173 -10.31 4.83 -15.23
N ASP A 174 -10.77 5.93 -15.84
CA ASP A 174 -10.29 6.41 -17.14
C ASP A 174 -9.10 7.39 -17.01
N ASP A 175 -8.69 7.75 -15.79
CA ASP A 175 -7.60 8.71 -15.56
C ASP A 175 -6.21 8.09 -15.78
N VAL A 176 -6.03 6.79 -15.48
CA VAL A 176 -4.74 6.06 -15.59
C VAL A 176 -4.04 6.25 -16.95
N PRO A 177 -4.70 6.05 -18.11
CA PRO A 177 -4.05 6.20 -19.42
C PRO A 177 -3.61 7.64 -19.73
N VAL A 178 -4.23 8.66 -19.14
CA VAL A 178 -4.07 10.06 -19.56
C VAL A 178 -3.47 10.97 -18.49
N ALA A 179 -3.34 10.51 -17.25
CA ALA A 179 -2.84 11.32 -16.14
C ALA A 179 -1.42 11.84 -16.43
N SER A 180 -1.21 13.14 -16.26
CA SER A 180 0.11 13.76 -16.47
C SER A 180 1.12 13.27 -15.44
N ILE A 181 2.41 13.34 -15.78
CA ILE A 181 3.51 13.06 -14.84
C ILE A 181 3.41 13.92 -13.58
N ASP A 182 2.97 15.17 -13.71
CA ASP A 182 2.85 16.09 -12.56
C ASP A 182 1.69 15.70 -11.65
N THR A 183 0.60 15.15 -12.20
CA THR A 183 -0.50 14.58 -11.42
C THR A 183 -0.01 13.37 -10.62
N ILE A 184 0.70 12.45 -11.28
CA ILE A 184 1.26 11.24 -10.64
C ILE A 184 2.24 11.63 -9.54
N ARG A 185 3.21 12.50 -9.85
CA ARG A 185 4.21 13.00 -8.89
C ARG A 185 3.55 13.73 -7.71
N GLY A 186 2.55 14.56 -8.01
CA GLY A 186 1.80 15.29 -6.99
C GLY A 186 0.98 14.40 -6.07
N LEU A 187 0.52 13.24 -6.53
CA LEU A 187 -0.11 12.23 -5.66
C LEU A 187 0.96 11.47 -4.86
N TYR A 188 2.04 11.03 -5.50
CA TYR A 188 3.17 10.35 -4.86
C TYR A 188 3.69 11.14 -3.64
N GLN A 189 4.02 12.42 -3.81
CA GLN A 189 4.53 13.28 -2.74
C GLN A 189 3.55 13.52 -1.58
N ARG A 190 2.24 13.40 -1.82
CA ARG A 190 1.22 13.51 -0.77
C ARG A 190 1.05 12.23 0.01
N LEU A 191 1.20 11.09 -0.65
CA LEU A 191 1.00 9.78 -0.06
C LEU A 191 2.26 9.30 0.66
N TYR A 192 3.40 9.37 0.00
CA TYR A 192 4.65 8.77 0.46
C TYR A 192 5.39 9.71 1.40
N ARG A 193 4.95 9.70 2.66
CA ARG A 193 5.42 10.59 3.73
C ARG A 193 5.63 9.80 5.01
N PRO A 194 6.54 10.21 5.92
CA PRO A 194 6.81 9.49 7.16
C PRO A 194 5.54 9.22 7.98
N VAL A 195 4.65 10.21 8.09
CA VAL A 195 3.41 10.13 8.87
C VAL A 195 2.42 9.06 8.38
N ASN A 196 2.54 8.64 7.12
CA ASN A 196 1.68 7.62 6.52
C ASN A 196 2.32 6.22 6.55
N MET A 197 3.57 6.09 6.99
CA MET A 197 4.37 4.90 6.77
C MET A 197 4.48 4.02 8.00
N MET A 198 4.40 2.72 7.76
CA MET A 198 4.61 1.70 8.77
C MET A 198 5.49 0.58 8.20
N ILE A 199 6.56 0.28 8.93
CA ILE A 199 7.44 -0.85 8.64
C ILE A 199 7.15 -1.96 9.65
N VAL A 200 6.92 -3.15 9.14
CA VAL A 200 6.66 -4.35 9.94
C VAL A 200 7.65 -5.42 9.47
N ILE A 201 8.40 -5.98 10.43
CA ILE A 201 9.31 -7.11 10.19
C ILE A 201 8.83 -8.25 11.07
N VAL A 202 8.58 -9.41 10.45
CA VAL A 202 8.11 -10.62 11.15
C VAL A 202 9.05 -11.76 10.81
N GLY A 203 9.61 -12.42 11.82
CA GLY A 203 10.52 -13.55 11.64
C GLY A 203 11.41 -13.80 12.84
N ASN A 204 12.35 -14.73 12.70
CA ASN A 204 13.36 -15.04 13.72
C ASN A 204 14.50 -14.00 13.71
N VAL A 205 14.21 -12.79 14.18
CA VAL A 205 15.14 -11.64 14.20
C VAL A 205 15.21 -11.05 15.61
N LYS A 206 16.30 -10.35 15.92
CA LYS A 206 16.47 -9.65 17.20
C LYS A 206 15.84 -8.25 17.14
N PRO A 207 14.85 -7.90 17.99
CA PRO A 207 14.13 -6.63 17.88
C PRO A 207 15.01 -5.38 17.96
N ASN A 208 16.05 -5.37 18.81
CA ASN A 208 16.93 -4.21 18.96
C ASN A 208 17.83 -3.97 17.74
N GLU A 209 18.30 -5.05 17.09
CA GLU A 209 19.07 -4.94 15.84
C GLU A 209 18.16 -4.40 14.72
N MET A 210 16.92 -4.91 14.60
CA MET A 210 15.96 -4.44 13.60
C MET A 210 15.56 -2.98 13.82
N ARG A 211 15.34 -2.56 15.08
CA ARG A 211 15.11 -1.15 15.43
C ARG A 211 16.25 -0.28 14.92
N THR A 212 17.49 -0.69 15.20
CA THR A 212 18.68 0.07 14.78
C THR A 212 18.76 0.21 13.26
N LEU A 213 18.44 -0.86 12.51
CA LEU A 213 18.40 -0.81 11.04
C LEU A 213 17.28 0.10 10.51
N ILE A 214 16.08 0.02 11.10
CA ILE A 214 14.96 0.89 10.72
C ILE A 214 15.31 2.36 11.01
N GLU A 215 15.86 2.65 12.18
CA GLU A 215 16.31 4.00 12.57
C GLU A 215 17.42 4.50 11.64
N LYS A 216 18.39 3.65 11.27
CA LYS A 216 19.43 3.94 10.28
C LYS A 216 18.85 4.33 8.92
N ARG A 217 17.83 3.61 8.43
CA ARG A 217 17.28 3.80 7.07
C ARG A 217 16.19 4.86 6.97
N PHE A 218 15.42 5.08 8.04
CA PHE A 218 14.23 5.93 8.03
C PHE A 218 14.25 7.06 9.07
N GLY A 219 15.18 7.09 10.03
CA GLY A 219 15.16 8.03 11.16
C GLY A 219 15.40 9.50 10.77
N ASP A 220 16.47 9.75 10.02
CA ASP A 220 16.36 10.21 8.64
C ASP A 220 15.24 11.16 8.18
N TRP A 221 14.08 10.55 7.96
CA TRP A 221 13.14 10.98 6.96
C TRP A 221 12.22 12.08 7.46
N LYS A 222 12.42 13.28 6.92
CA LYS A 222 11.58 14.45 7.21
C LYS A 222 10.55 14.67 6.10
N PRO A 223 9.32 15.08 6.43
CA PRO A 223 8.35 15.46 5.42
C PRO A 223 8.77 16.78 4.76
N GLU A 224 8.60 16.91 3.44
CA GLU A 224 8.95 18.13 2.68
C GLU A 224 8.07 19.35 3.03
N ARG A 225 6.88 19.10 3.58
CA ARG A 225 5.89 20.13 3.98
C ARG A 225 5.26 19.70 5.31
N PRO A 226 4.61 20.60 6.07
CA PRO A 226 3.83 20.19 7.24
C PRO A 226 2.74 19.17 6.88
N ASP A 227 2.45 18.24 7.78
CA ASP A 227 1.40 17.25 7.57
C ASP A 227 0.02 17.92 7.56
N ALA A 228 -0.77 17.58 6.55
CA ALA A 228 -2.16 17.98 6.51
C ALA A 228 -2.94 17.26 7.62
N ARG A 229 -3.92 17.95 8.21
CA ARG A 229 -4.83 17.31 9.16
C ARG A 229 -5.50 16.11 8.50
N ARG A 230 -5.33 14.93 9.09
CA ARG A 230 -5.94 13.70 8.57
C ARG A 230 -7.45 13.87 8.58
N ALA A 231 -8.08 13.78 7.41
CA ALA A 231 -9.53 13.76 7.32
C ALA A 231 -10.04 12.50 8.04
N PRO A 232 -11.14 12.60 8.79
CA PRO A 232 -11.76 11.42 9.37
C PRO A 232 -12.12 10.43 8.26
N PHE A 233 -11.94 9.14 8.55
CA PHE A 233 -12.38 8.10 7.63
C PHE A 233 -13.91 8.12 7.57
N PRO A 234 -14.51 8.05 6.36
CA PRO A 234 -15.94 7.83 6.26
C PRO A 234 -16.27 6.51 6.96
N MET A 235 -17.24 6.57 7.88
CA MET A 235 -17.78 5.40 8.56
C MET A 235 -19.11 5.04 7.92
N PHE A 236 -19.52 3.78 8.08
CA PHE A 236 -20.85 3.35 7.68
C PHE A 236 -21.93 4.16 8.41
N ASP A 237 -22.85 4.73 7.65
CA ASP A 237 -24.07 5.32 8.22
C ASP A 237 -25.07 4.20 8.50
N ARG A 238 -25.12 3.74 9.77
CA ARG A 238 -26.03 2.69 10.21
C ARG A 238 -27.50 3.03 9.93
N GLY A 239 -27.87 4.31 9.91
CA GLY A 239 -29.24 4.75 9.64
C GLY A 239 -29.67 4.54 8.18
N ARG A 240 -28.72 4.31 7.27
CA ARG A 240 -28.99 4.08 5.85
C ARG A 240 -28.95 2.60 5.45
N ILE A 241 -28.52 1.72 6.35
CA ILE A 241 -28.46 0.27 6.10
C ILE A 241 -29.85 -0.33 6.34
N GLN A 242 -30.46 -0.86 5.29
CA GLN A 242 -31.77 -1.51 5.39
C GLN A 242 -31.63 -2.98 5.80
N PRO A 243 -32.57 -3.55 6.59
CA PRO A 243 -32.54 -4.97 6.96
C PRO A 243 -32.53 -5.93 5.77
N ILE A 244 -33.14 -5.50 4.66
CA ILE A 244 -33.18 -6.23 3.38
C ILE A 244 -32.85 -5.21 2.29
N SER A 245 -31.89 -5.57 1.44
CA SER A 245 -31.44 -4.76 0.30
C SER A 245 -31.32 -5.65 -0.93
N PHE A 246 -31.69 -5.11 -2.10
CA PHE A 246 -31.65 -5.84 -3.37
C PHE A 246 -30.79 -5.09 -4.37
N SER A 247 -29.91 -5.81 -5.05
CA SER A 247 -29.14 -5.31 -6.19
C SER A 247 -29.30 -6.30 -7.34
N ALA A 248 -29.71 -5.81 -8.51
CA ALA A 248 -29.86 -6.61 -9.71
C ALA A 248 -29.18 -5.89 -10.86
N LEU A 249 -28.21 -6.54 -11.50
CA LEU A 249 -27.56 -6.00 -12.69
C LEU A 249 -28.16 -6.61 -13.95
N PRO A 250 -28.50 -5.79 -14.96
CA PRO A 250 -29.05 -6.29 -16.23
C PRO A 250 -28.11 -7.24 -16.97
N GLN A 251 -26.80 -7.11 -16.73
CA GLN A 251 -25.73 -7.85 -17.40
C GLN A 251 -24.77 -8.41 -16.34
N GLY A 252 -24.98 -9.65 -15.92
CA GLY A 252 -24.12 -10.35 -14.98
C GLY A 252 -23.98 -11.83 -15.34
N ARG A 253 -22.86 -12.46 -14.94
CA ARG A 253 -22.80 -13.93 -14.91
C ARG A 253 -23.89 -14.46 -13.97
N ARG A 254 -24.35 -15.69 -14.19
CA ARG A 254 -25.36 -16.38 -13.35
C ARG A 254 -24.84 -16.59 -11.91
N THR A 255 -24.76 -15.55 -11.11
CA THR A 255 -24.24 -15.58 -9.75
C THR A 255 -25.19 -14.81 -8.84
N ALA A 256 -25.76 -15.49 -7.85
CA ALA A 256 -26.53 -14.86 -6.78
C ALA A 256 -25.61 -14.67 -5.57
N LEU A 257 -25.46 -13.43 -5.11
CA LEU A 257 -24.75 -13.11 -3.87
C LEU A 257 -25.81 -12.85 -2.78
N MET A 258 -25.77 -13.64 -1.71
CA MET A 258 -26.62 -13.44 -0.53
C MET A 258 -25.75 -12.98 0.64
N THR A 259 -26.18 -11.95 1.36
CA THR A 259 -25.48 -11.49 2.56
C THR A 259 -26.47 -11.19 3.67
N VAL A 260 -26.15 -11.68 4.86
CA VAL A 260 -26.91 -11.45 6.09
C VAL A 260 -26.07 -10.51 6.96
N VAL A 261 -26.54 -9.29 7.14
CA VAL A 261 -25.91 -8.32 8.05
C VAL A 261 -26.58 -8.41 9.41
N LEU A 262 -25.87 -8.94 10.40
CA LEU A 262 -26.34 -8.92 11.78
C LEU A 262 -26.00 -7.57 12.41
N PRO A 263 -26.94 -6.88 13.08
CA PRO A 263 -26.63 -5.65 13.79
C PRO A 263 -25.61 -5.95 14.88
N THR A 264 -24.45 -5.28 14.85
CA THR A 264 -23.49 -5.36 15.95
C THR A 264 -24.09 -4.64 17.16
N PRO A 265 -24.28 -5.32 18.32
CA PRO A 265 -24.74 -4.66 19.53
C PRO A 265 -23.88 -3.43 19.82
N ALA A 266 -24.51 -2.35 20.31
CA ALA A 266 -23.74 -1.23 20.81
C ALA A 266 -22.76 -1.75 21.86
N LEU A 267 -21.46 -1.47 21.69
CA LEU A 267 -20.49 -1.75 22.75
C LEU A 267 -20.99 -1.05 24.01
N PRO A 268 -21.08 -1.74 25.16
CA PRO A 268 -21.36 -1.06 26.41
C PRO A 268 -20.32 0.05 26.59
N PRO A 269 -20.70 1.22 27.12
CA PRO A 269 -19.74 2.29 27.37
C PRO A 269 -18.59 1.71 28.19
N SER A 270 -17.37 1.80 27.63
CA SER A 270 -16.17 1.24 28.24
C SER A 270 -16.02 1.76 29.68
N VAL A 271 -15.60 0.87 30.59
CA VAL A 271 -15.09 1.25 31.91
C VAL A 271 -13.74 1.96 31.72
N SER A 272 -13.77 3.20 31.22
CA SER A 272 -12.59 4.08 31.09
C SER A 272 -12.66 5.29 32.01
N GLN A 273 -13.64 5.35 32.93
CA GLN A 273 -13.73 6.39 33.97
C GLN A 273 -13.18 5.97 35.35
N ARG A 274 -12.22 5.05 35.43
CA ARG A 274 -11.58 4.67 36.72
C ARG A 274 -10.11 5.05 36.90
N PHE A 275 -9.50 5.76 35.94
CA PHE A 275 -8.11 6.26 36.08
C PHE A 275 -7.99 7.79 35.98
N SER A 276 -8.98 8.51 36.53
CA SER A 276 -8.90 9.96 36.66
C SER A 276 -9.63 10.44 37.91
N ARG A 277 -9.12 10.06 39.10
CA ARG A 277 -9.22 10.81 40.38
C ARG A 277 -8.62 9.98 41.52
N THR A 278 -7.32 10.16 41.77
CA THR A 278 -6.70 10.16 43.10
C THR A 278 -5.22 10.50 42.97
N ALA A 279 -4.94 11.74 42.59
CA ALA A 279 -3.70 12.41 42.99
C ALA A 279 -4.12 13.72 43.68
N ARG A 280 -4.30 13.65 45.00
CA ARG A 280 -4.14 14.82 45.87
C ARG A 280 -3.01 14.49 46.85
N PRO A 281 -2.07 15.42 47.07
CA PRO A 281 -0.91 15.18 47.91
C PRO A 281 -1.33 15.09 49.38
N GLY A 282 -0.73 14.14 50.10
CA GLY A 282 -0.91 14.03 51.55
C GLY A 282 -0.43 15.30 52.24
N ARG A 283 -1.32 15.90 53.04
CA ARG A 283 -0.93 16.75 54.16
C ARG A 283 -1.02 15.91 55.42
N SER A 284 0.12 15.82 56.09
CA SER A 284 0.31 15.26 57.42
C SER A 284 -0.09 16.27 58.48
N GLU A 285 -1.09 15.96 59.31
CA GLU A 285 -1.29 16.51 60.67
C GLU A 285 -1.89 15.35 61.48
N CYS A 286 -1.10 14.66 62.30
CA CYS A 286 -0.87 14.88 63.74
C CYS A 286 -2.08 14.55 64.64
N SER A 287 -1.83 13.55 65.50
CA SER A 287 -2.54 13.08 66.70
C SER A 287 -3.60 12.00 66.51
#